data_AF-F9ER26-F1
#
_entry.id   AF-F9ER26-F1
#
_cell.length_a   1.000
_cell.length_b   1.000
_cell.length_c   1.000
_cell.angle_alpha   90.00
_cell.angle_beta   90.00
_cell.angle_gamma   90.00
#
_symmetry.space_group_name_H-M   'P 1'
#
loop_
_entity.id
_entity.type
_entity.pdbx_description
1 polymer ?
#
loop_
_entity_poly.entity_id
_entity_poly.type
_entity_poly.pdbx_seq_one_letter_code
_entity_poly.pdbx_strand_id
1 'polypeptide(L)'
;NFYYEETSLTYKVKINNLVNEVKIQKIFSLKMKKVVEKNCIVNGKFHGIREIFDKNGNIILRGAYLNGKKIGVWHEYEDNKIKIRVAFDEEERFSGLYKEYYPDGSLKEEYIYIKGKLVKILMNNREF
;
A
#
# COMPACT_ATOMS: atom_id res chain seq x y z
N ASN A 1 -18.01 -16.05 -11.73
CA ASN A 1 -17.60 -16.13 -10.30
C ASN A 1 -16.09 -16.15 -10.19
N PHE A 2 -15.51 -15.19 -9.48
CA PHE A 2 -14.07 -15.16 -9.18
C PHE A 2 -13.84 -15.93 -7.87
N TYR A 3 -13.09 -17.03 -7.93
CA TYR A 3 -12.72 -17.80 -6.75
C TYR A 3 -11.29 -17.44 -6.31
N TYR A 4 -11.13 -17.21 -5.01
CA TYR A 4 -9.85 -16.93 -4.37
C TYR A 4 -9.60 -17.98 -3.29
N GLU A 5 -8.35 -18.37 -3.12
CA GLU A 5 -7.88 -19.23 -2.05
C GLU A 5 -6.96 -18.40 -1.14
N GLU A 6 -7.09 -18.58 0.16
CA GLU A 6 -6.23 -17.94 1.15
C GLU A 6 -5.29 -18.98 1.73
N THR A 7 -4.01 -18.66 1.74
CA THR A 7 -3.04 -19.34 2.62
C THR A 7 -2.58 -18.37 3.69
N SER A 8 -2.46 -18.85 4.92
CA SER A 8 -1.99 -18.01 6.02
C SER A 8 -1.11 -18.79 6.99
N LEU A 9 -0.14 -18.08 7.57
CA LEU A 9 0.63 -18.54 8.71
C LEU A 9 0.25 -17.67 9.90
N THR A 10 -0.28 -18.29 10.95
CA THR A 10 -0.72 -17.62 12.18
C THR A 10 0.16 -18.03 13.34
N TYR A 11 0.60 -17.07 14.16
CA TYR A 11 1.35 -17.31 15.38
C TYR A 11 0.95 -16.29 16.46
N LYS A 12 1.16 -16.66 17.72
CA LYS A 12 0.96 -15.75 18.86
C LYS A 12 2.30 -15.21 19.32
N VAL A 13 2.43 -13.90 19.41
CA VAL A 13 3.61 -13.20 19.92
C VAL A 13 3.28 -12.59 21.27
N LYS A 14 4.05 -12.94 22.30
CA LYS A 14 3.92 -12.33 23.63
C LYS A 14 4.99 -11.25 23.79
N ILE A 15 4.55 -10.01 24.07
CA ILE A 15 5.42 -8.88 24.41
C ILE A 15 4.95 -8.37 25.78
N ASN A 16 5.79 -8.50 26.80
CA ASN A 16 5.40 -8.28 28.20
C ASN A 16 4.17 -9.13 28.58
N ASN A 17 3.09 -8.50 29.05
CA ASN A 17 1.83 -9.15 29.40
C ASN A 17 0.80 -9.14 28.27
N LEU A 18 1.15 -8.61 27.09
CA LEU A 18 0.27 -8.56 25.93
C LEU A 18 0.55 -9.75 25.01
N VAL A 19 -0.50 -10.48 24.60
CA VAL A 19 -0.42 -11.54 23.59
C VAL A 19 -1.12 -11.03 22.33
N ASN A 20 -0.34 -10.90 21.25
CA ASN A 20 -0.85 -10.51 19.94
C ASN A 20 -0.94 -11.74 19.04
N GLU A 21 -2.05 -11.89 18.34
CA GLU A 21 -2.16 -12.83 17.23
C GLU A 21 -1.67 -12.14 15.96
N VAL A 22 -0.68 -12.74 15.31
CA VAL A 22 -0.10 -12.27 14.06
C VAL A 22 -0.41 -13.29 12.97
N LYS A 23 -0.99 -12.80 11.87
CA LYS A 23 -1.38 -13.61 10.70
C LYS A 23 -0.72 -13.01 9.46
N ILE A 24 0.16 -13.77 8.82
CA ILE A 24 0.75 -13.41 7.52
C ILE A 24 -0.04 -14.15 6.44
N GLN A 25 -0.63 -13.43 5.49
CA GLN A 25 -1.48 -14.01 4.46
C GLN A 25 -0.89 -13.87 3.06
N LYS A 26 -1.16 -14.86 2.22
CA LYS A 26 -1.04 -14.79 0.76
C LYS A 26 -2.38 -15.18 0.16
N ILE A 27 -2.97 -14.28 -0.63
CA ILE A 27 -4.22 -14.52 -1.34
C ILE A 27 -3.88 -14.96 -2.76
N PHE A 28 -4.43 -16.09 -3.18
CA PHE A 28 -4.25 -16.68 -4.49
C PHE A 28 -5.54 -16.57 -5.30
N SER A 29 -5.44 -16.10 -6.54
CA SER A 29 -6.55 -16.22 -7.48
C SER A 29 -6.50 -17.59 -8.16
N LEU A 30 -7.56 -18.39 -8.01
CA LEU A 30 -7.63 -19.72 -8.63
C LEU A 30 -7.74 -19.64 -10.16
N LYS A 31 -8.41 -18.60 -10.66
CA LYS A 31 -8.52 -18.33 -12.11
C LYS A 31 -7.15 -18.03 -12.73
N MET A 32 -6.35 -17.22 -12.06
CA MET A 32 -5.03 -16.81 -12.57
C MET A 32 -3.91 -17.75 -12.14
N LYS A 33 -4.18 -18.64 -11.17
CA LYS A 33 -3.20 -19.50 -10.50
C LYS A 33 -1.98 -18.74 -9.98
N LYS A 34 -2.21 -17.55 -9.41
CA LYS A 34 -1.17 -16.61 -8.95
C LYS A 34 -1.55 -15.94 -7.64
N VAL A 35 -0.52 -15.53 -6.88
CA VAL A 35 -0.68 -14.64 -5.72
C VAL A 35 -1.15 -13.28 -6.22
N VAL A 36 -2.21 -12.75 -5.63
CA VAL A 36 -2.76 -11.42 -5.92
C VAL A 36 -2.55 -10.45 -4.78
N GLU A 37 -2.29 -10.95 -3.57
CA GLU A 37 -2.05 -10.11 -2.40
C GLU A 37 -1.15 -10.81 -1.39
N LYS A 38 -0.28 -10.02 -0.75
CA LYS A 38 0.39 -10.38 0.50
C LYS A 38 0.08 -9.32 1.54
N ASN A 39 -0.25 -9.74 2.75
CA ASN A 39 -0.52 -8.82 3.84
C ASN A 39 -0.16 -9.43 5.21
N CYS A 40 -0.18 -8.60 6.24
CA CYS A 40 -0.05 -9.00 7.62
C CYS A 40 -1.19 -8.38 8.44
N ILE A 41 -1.73 -9.18 9.36
CA ILE A 41 -2.82 -8.82 10.25
C ILE A 41 -2.36 -9.07 11.68
N VAL A 42 -2.52 -8.08 12.55
CA VAL A 42 -2.28 -8.22 14.00
C VAL A 42 -3.60 -7.95 14.71
N ASN A 43 -4.05 -8.90 15.53
CA ASN A 43 -5.32 -8.83 16.27
C ASN A 43 -6.51 -8.41 15.39
N GLY A 44 -6.64 -9.01 14.22
CA GLY A 44 -7.72 -8.75 13.27
C GLY A 44 -7.63 -7.45 12.47
N LYS A 45 -6.55 -6.66 12.60
CA LYS A 45 -6.34 -5.42 11.83
C LYS A 45 -5.10 -5.50 10.96
N PHE A 46 -5.13 -4.91 9.76
CA PHE A 46 -3.94 -4.80 8.92
C PHE A 46 -2.80 -4.11 9.67
N HIS A 47 -1.61 -4.68 9.56
CA HIS A 47 -0.43 -4.20 10.26
C HIS A 47 0.82 -4.61 9.48
N GLY A 48 1.76 -3.68 9.26
CA GLY A 48 2.94 -3.91 8.43
C GLY A 48 2.65 -3.81 6.93
N ILE A 49 3.51 -4.43 6.13
CA ILE A 49 3.51 -4.28 4.67
C ILE A 49 2.33 -5.01 4.02
N ARG A 50 1.68 -4.33 3.08
CA ARG A 50 0.71 -4.89 2.14
C ARG A 50 1.19 -4.69 0.71
N GLU A 51 1.08 -5.73 -0.10
CA GLU A 51 1.46 -5.76 -1.51
C GLU A 51 0.30 -6.36 -2.32
N ILE A 52 -0.08 -5.71 -3.42
CA ILE A 52 -1.06 -6.21 -4.39
C ILE A 52 -0.36 -6.42 -5.72
N PHE A 53 -0.71 -7.51 -6.40
CA PHE A 53 -0.08 -7.94 -7.64
C PHE A 53 -1.09 -8.01 -8.80
N ASP A 54 -0.63 -7.68 -10.01
CA ASP A 54 -1.41 -7.87 -11.23
C ASP A 54 -1.44 -9.35 -11.68
N LYS A 55 -2.11 -9.62 -12.81
CA LYS A 55 -2.15 -10.94 -13.45
C LYS A 55 -0.78 -11.46 -13.91
N ASN A 56 0.21 -10.59 -14.08
CA ASN A 56 1.56 -10.95 -14.48
C ASN A 56 2.43 -11.29 -13.27
N GLY A 57 2.05 -10.84 -12.07
CA GLY A 57 2.81 -10.97 -10.83
C GLY A 57 3.62 -9.72 -10.49
N ASN A 58 3.41 -8.62 -11.21
CA ASN A 58 4.02 -7.33 -10.92
C ASN A 58 3.29 -6.66 -9.76
N ILE A 59 4.03 -5.97 -8.89
CA ILE A 59 3.41 -5.15 -7.83
C ILE A 59 2.68 -3.99 -8.49
N ILE A 60 1.42 -3.77 -8.11
CA ILE A 60 0.63 -2.60 -8.52
C ILE A 60 0.35 -1.65 -7.36
N LEU A 61 0.44 -2.14 -6.12
CA LEU A 61 0.28 -1.32 -4.94
C LEU A 61 1.14 -1.86 -3.80
N ARG A 62 1.86 -0.98 -3.12
CA ARG A 62 2.65 -1.32 -1.93
C ARG A 62 2.62 -0.20 -0.90
N GLY A 63 2.44 -0.57 0.36
CA GLY A 63 2.54 0.35 1.48
C GLY A 63 2.42 -0.35 2.81
N ALA A 64 2.30 0.42 3.88
CA ALA A 64 2.23 -0.09 5.24
C ALA A 64 0.93 0.30 5.93
N TYR A 65 0.47 -0.57 6.82
CA TYR A 65 -0.59 -0.31 7.77
C TYR A 65 -0.07 -0.33 9.21
N LEU A 66 -0.72 0.43 10.07
CA LEU A 66 -0.59 0.33 11.53
C LEU A 66 -1.99 0.33 12.13
N ASN A 67 -2.36 -0.76 12.78
CA ASN A 67 -3.66 -0.93 13.43
C ASN A 67 -4.85 -0.63 12.51
N GLY A 68 -4.76 -1.06 11.25
CA GLY A 68 -5.80 -0.90 10.23
C GLY A 68 -5.75 0.43 9.46
N LYS A 69 -4.91 1.39 9.84
CA LYS A 69 -4.74 2.67 9.14
C LYS A 69 -3.53 2.65 8.21
N LYS A 70 -3.63 3.19 7.00
CA LYS A 70 -2.46 3.41 6.14
C LYS A 70 -1.50 4.38 6.81
N ILE A 71 -0.21 4.06 6.79
CA ILE A 71 0.85 4.93 7.30
C ILE A 71 2.04 4.98 6.34
N GLY A 72 2.82 6.05 6.45
CA GLY A 72 4.08 6.20 5.73
C GLY A 72 3.87 6.30 4.21
N VAL A 73 4.87 5.86 3.45
CA VAL A 73 4.88 6.02 1.99
C VAL A 73 4.20 4.85 1.30
N TRP A 74 3.23 5.19 0.47
CA TRP A 74 2.53 4.29 -0.44
C TRP A 74 2.97 4.54 -1.88
N HIS A 75 3.07 3.46 -2.64
CA HIS A 75 3.40 3.47 -4.05
C HIS A 75 2.31 2.73 -4.84
N GLU A 76 1.85 3.35 -5.91
CA GLU A 76 1.08 2.72 -6.98
C GLU A 76 2.00 2.58 -8.19
N TYR A 77 1.90 1.43 -8.86
CA TYR A 77 2.74 1.11 -10.01
C TYR A 77 1.90 0.80 -11.24
N GLU A 78 2.41 1.24 -12.39
CA GLU A 78 1.87 0.95 -13.72
C GLU A 78 3.06 0.60 -14.62
N ASP A 79 2.95 -0.50 -15.36
CA ASP A 79 4.04 -1.03 -16.21
C ASP A 79 5.40 -1.14 -15.49
N ASN A 80 5.39 -1.61 -14.24
CA ASN A 80 6.57 -1.74 -13.36
C ASN A 80 7.27 -0.41 -13.00
N LYS A 81 6.67 0.75 -13.29
CA LYS A 81 7.15 2.07 -12.88
C LYS A 81 6.25 2.66 -11.80
N ILE A 82 6.81 3.51 -10.94
CA ILE A 82 6.01 4.25 -9.96
C ILE A 82 5.14 5.24 -10.71
N LYS A 83 3.82 5.10 -10.59
CA LYS A 83 2.82 6.02 -11.10
C LYS A 83 2.50 7.09 -10.06
N ILE A 84 2.27 6.66 -8.82
CA ILE A 84 1.94 7.54 -7.70
C ILE A 84 2.82 7.18 -6.50
N ARG A 85 3.32 8.20 -5.81
CA ARG A 85 3.94 8.11 -4.49
C ARG A 85 3.27 9.10 -3.56
N VAL A 86 2.68 8.62 -2.46
CA VAL A 86 1.97 9.46 -1.49
C VAL A 86 2.32 9.05 -0.06
N ALA A 87 2.40 10.03 0.84
CA ALA A 87 2.69 9.79 2.25
C ALA A 87 1.45 10.03 3.13
N PHE A 88 1.25 9.16 4.12
CA PHE A 88 0.18 9.25 5.11
C PHE A 88 0.73 9.45 6.53
N ASP A 89 0.04 10.25 7.34
CA ASP A 89 0.28 10.33 8.78
C ASP A 89 -0.44 9.21 9.56
N GLU A 90 -0.28 9.20 10.89
CA GLU A 90 -0.87 8.20 11.80
C GLU A 90 -2.41 8.26 11.86
N GLU A 91 -3.02 9.32 11.33
CA GLU A 91 -4.47 9.49 11.20
C GLU A 91 -4.96 9.21 9.78
N GLU A 92 -4.14 8.55 8.95
CA GLU A 92 -4.47 8.18 7.57
C GLU A 92 -4.74 9.40 6.67
N ARG A 93 -4.23 10.57 7.02
CA ARG A 93 -4.32 11.78 6.19
C ARG A 93 -3.08 11.91 5.31
N PHE A 94 -3.25 12.44 4.10
CA PHE A 94 -2.10 12.82 3.28
C PHE A 94 -1.21 13.81 4.03
N SER A 95 0.04 13.44 4.24
CA SER A 95 0.99 14.26 4.96
C SER A 95 2.40 13.90 4.51
N GLY A 96 3.10 14.88 3.96
CA GLY A 96 4.37 14.73 3.28
C GLY A 96 4.23 14.91 1.77
N LEU A 97 5.11 14.24 1.04
CA LEU A 97 5.28 14.37 -0.39
C LEU A 97 4.23 13.56 -1.17
N TYR A 98 3.57 14.21 -2.12
CA TYR A 98 2.80 13.58 -3.18
C TYR A 98 3.55 13.76 -4.51
N LYS A 99 3.69 12.67 -5.27
CA LYS A 99 4.22 12.67 -6.64
C LYS A 99 3.36 11.81 -7.54
N GLU A 100 3.06 12.34 -8.72
CA GLU A 100 2.51 11.58 -9.83
C GLU A 100 3.45 11.68 -11.03
N TYR A 101 3.54 10.61 -11.81
CA TYR A 101 4.40 10.50 -12.98
C TYR A 101 3.57 10.10 -14.21
N TYR A 102 4.00 10.57 -15.39
CA TYR A 102 3.52 10.05 -16.66
C TYR A 102 4.11 8.66 -16.95
N PRO A 103 3.54 7.88 -17.90
CA PRO A 103 4.06 6.55 -18.27
C PRO A 103 5.52 6.53 -18.75
N ASP A 104 6.00 7.63 -19.33
CA ASP A 104 7.40 7.77 -19.73
C ASP A 104 8.35 7.89 -18.51
N GLY A 105 7.82 8.20 -17.33
CA GLY A 105 8.53 8.40 -16.07
C GLY A 105 8.81 9.87 -15.75
N SER A 106 8.41 10.80 -16.62
CA SER A 106 8.50 12.23 -16.33
C SER A 106 7.54 12.62 -15.21
N LEU A 107 7.99 13.55 -14.36
CA LEU A 107 7.20 14.00 -13.22
C LEU A 107 6.03 14.85 -13.73
N LYS A 108 4.81 14.48 -13.34
CA LYS A 108 3.56 15.14 -13.72
C LYS A 108 3.17 16.19 -12.69
N GLU A 109 3.09 15.76 -11.43
CA GLU A 109 2.64 16.60 -10.31
C GLU A 109 3.51 16.33 -9.09
N GLU A 110 3.86 17.39 -8.35
CA GLU A 110 4.55 17.29 -7.07
C GLU A 110 4.00 18.31 -6.07
N TYR A 111 3.53 17.80 -4.93
CA TYR A 111 2.87 18.59 -3.89
C TYR A 111 3.37 18.22 -2.50
N ILE A 112 3.26 19.16 -1.57
CA ILE A 112 3.44 18.91 -0.14
C ILE A 112 2.11 19.07 0.57
N TYR A 113 1.69 18.02 1.26
CA TYR A 113 0.53 18.03 2.16
C TYR A 113 0.98 18.01 3.62
N ILE A 114 0.20 18.62 4.51
CA ILE A 114 0.34 18.48 5.96
C ILE A 114 -1.04 18.21 6.54
N LYS A 115 -1.21 17.08 7.22
CA LYS A 115 -2.46 16.70 7.89
C LYS A 115 -3.70 16.85 6.99
N GLY A 116 -3.58 16.40 5.74
CA GLY A 116 -4.65 16.41 4.73
C GLY A 116 -4.80 17.73 3.96
N LYS A 117 -4.03 18.77 4.29
CA LYS A 117 -4.10 20.07 3.60
C LYS A 117 -2.95 20.25 2.64
N LEU A 118 -3.23 20.69 1.41
CA LEU A 118 -2.20 21.12 0.47
C LEU A 118 -1.50 22.36 1.04
N VAL A 119 -0.19 22.29 1.23
CA VAL A 119 0.63 23.37 1.76
C VAL A 119 1.50 23.99 0.68
N LYS A 120 1.99 23.19 -0.26
CA LYS A 120 2.85 23.70 -1.33
C LYS A 120 2.63 22.96 -2.64
N ILE A 121 2.54 23.72 -3.72
CA ILE A 121 2.69 23.22 -5.09
C ILE A 121 4.17 23.34 -5.45
N LEU A 122 4.82 22.21 -5.72
CA LEU A 122 6.21 22.19 -6.17
C LEU A 122 6.27 22.12 -7.70
N MET A 123 5.41 21.32 -8.32
CA MET A 123 5.28 21.24 -9.77
C MET A 123 3.88 20.79 -10.18
N ASN A 124 3.38 21.29 -11.30
CA ASN A 124 2.10 20.89 -11.88
C ASN A 124 2.14 21.09 -13.40
N ASN A 125 2.31 20.01 -14.14
CA ASN A 125 2.41 20.02 -15.61
C ASN A 125 1.08 19.71 -16.31
N ARG A 126 -0.06 19.96 -15.67
CA ARG A 126 -1.36 19.89 -16.36
C ARG A 126 -1.34 20.89 -17.51
N GLU A 127 -1.26 20.38 -18.74
CA GLU A 127 -1.49 21.17 -19.95
C GLU A 127 -2.87 21.84 -19.82
N PHE A 128 -2.90 23.17 -19.97
CA PHE A 128 -4.14 23.93 -20.15
C PHE A 128 -4.60 23.84 -21.60
#